data_AF-A0A2H1L0K0-F1
#
_entry.id   AF-A0A2H1L0K0-F1
#
_cell.length_a   1.000
_cell.length_b   1.000
_cell.length_c   1.000
_cell.angle_alpha   90.00
_cell.angle_beta   90.00
_cell.angle_gamma   90.00
#
_symmetry.space_group_name_H-M   'P 1'
#
loop_
_entity.id
_entity.type
_entity.pdbx_description
1 polymer ?
#
loop_
_entity_poly.entity_id
_entity_poly.type
_entity_poly.pdbx_seq_one_letter_code
_entity_poly.pdbx_strand_id
1 'polypeptide(L)'
;MTAIDNHRTSAAAGRPPRRVLIAVIAATVTAAVLAAITPWPRGFQGTPTGDAELMAELEDALASQHWQHVAAARIVGDGGRYGVGAVRFAATGADEHTEFEIGAITKAFAAALYAEAIDGGEVEADPRLGEVWPELEGNVAEVTLESIAMQ
;
A
#
# COMPACT_ATOMS: atom_id res chain seq x y z
N MET A 1 -16.89 36.15 73.92
CA MET A 1 -15.46 36.29 73.56
C MET A 1 -15.14 35.15 72.61
N THR A 2 -15.34 35.37 71.31
CA THR A 2 -15.13 34.35 70.27
C THR A 2 -14.93 35.08 68.95
N ALA A 3 -13.67 35.39 68.63
CA ALA A 3 -13.28 35.85 67.31
C ALA A 3 -12.66 34.67 66.58
N ILE A 4 -13.30 34.29 65.47
CA ILE A 4 -12.85 33.26 64.54
C ILE A 4 -11.73 33.87 63.70
N ASP A 5 -10.53 33.32 63.80
CA ASP A 5 -9.40 33.70 62.93
C ASP A 5 -9.40 32.79 61.70
N ASN A 6 -10.03 33.24 60.63
CA ASN A 6 -9.97 32.61 59.31
C ASN A 6 -8.88 33.31 58.50
N HIS A 7 -7.63 32.88 58.68
CA HIS A 7 -6.54 33.31 57.81
C HIS A 7 -6.63 32.57 56.47
N ARG A 8 -7.39 33.18 55.56
CA ARG A 8 -7.50 32.83 54.15
C ARG A 8 -6.14 33.16 53.49
N THR A 9 -5.30 32.15 53.29
CA THR A 9 -4.10 32.24 52.45
C THR A 9 -4.53 32.48 51.00
N SER A 10 -4.62 33.76 50.61
CA SER A 10 -4.72 34.16 49.22
C SER A 10 -3.34 33.99 48.58
N ALA A 11 -3.09 32.82 47.98
CA ALA A 11 -1.92 32.61 47.15
C ALA A 11 -2.03 33.53 45.93
N ALA A 12 -1.36 34.67 45.98
CA ALA A 12 -1.23 35.57 44.85
C ALA A 12 -0.53 34.84 43.71
N ALA A 13 -1.28 34.58 42.63
CA ALA A 13 -0.72 34.05 41.39
C ALA A 13 0.24 35.10 40.79
N GLY A 14 1.53 34.96 41.09
CA GLY A 14 2.58 35.79 40.52
C GLY A 14 2.62 35.62 39.00
N ARG A 15 2.65 36.74 38.25
CA ARG A 15 2.84 36.72 36.79
C ARG A 15 4.07 35.86 36.46
N PRO A 16 3.97 34.91 35.50
CA PRO A 16 5.09 34.07 35.17
C PRO A 16 6.28 34.94 34.72
N PRO A 17 7.51 34.61 35.14
CA PRO A 17 8.67 35.39 34.74
C PRO A 17 8.76 35.40 33.21
N ARG A 18 9.09 36.56 32.62
CA ARG A 18 9.11 36.80 31.16
C ARG A 18 9.84 35.71 30.36
N ARG A 19 10.86 35.07 30.95
CA ARG A 19 11.60 33.94 30.36
C ARG A 19 10.74 32.69 30.16
N VAL A 20 9.84 32.39 31.10
CA VAL A 20 8.89 31.27 30.99
C VAL A 20 7.88 31.55 29.89
N LEU A 21 7.38 32.78 29.79
CA LEU A 21 6.49 33.17 28.70
C LEU A 21 7.16 33.02 27.32
N ILE A 22 8.42 33.47 27.19
CA ILE A 22 9.19 33.32 25.94
C ILE A 22 9.43 31.84 25.62
N ALA A 23 9.79 31.01 26.61
CA ALA A 23 10.02 29.59 26.41
C ALA A 23 8.75 28.86 25.97
N VAL A 24 7.59 29.18 26.55
CA VAL A 24 6.29 28.63 26.14
C VAL A 24 5.95 29.05 24.73
N ILE A 25 6.11 30.34 24.38
CA ILE A 25 5.86 30.81 23.01
C ILE A 25 6.77 30.09 22.01
N ALA A 26 8.07 30.00 22.32
CA ALA A 26 9.03 29.30 21.46
C ALA A 26 8.64 27.82 21.28
N ALA A 27 8.30 27.12 22.37
CA ALA A 27 7.86 25.73 22.30
C ALA A 27 6.58 25.55 21.47
N THR A 28 5.59 26.43 21.63
CA THR A 28 4.35 26.40 20.83
C THR A 28 4.61 26.67 19.36
N VAL A 29 5.45 27.66 19.03
CA VAL A 29 5.84 27.96 17.64
C VAL A 29 6.58 26.77 17.04
N THR A 30 7.54 26.19 17.76
CA THR A 30 8.26 25.00 17.31
C THR A 30 7.31 23.82 17.09
N ALA A 31 6.38 23.55 18.01
CA ALA A 31 5.39 22.50 17.85
C ALA A 31 4.47 22.73 16.65
N ALA A 32 4.02 23.96 16.41
CA ALA A 32 3.20 24.30 15.25
C ALA A 32 3.96 24.13 13.93
N VAL A 33 5.23 24.55 13.88
CA VAL A 33 6.09 24.36 12.70
C VAL A 33 6.32 22.87 12.45
N LEU A 34 6.64 22.08 13.48
CA LEU A 34 6.82 20.64 13.37
C LEU A 34 5.54 19.95 12.88
N ALA A 35 4.37 20.30 13.42
CA ALA A 35 3.09 19.77 12.98
C ALA A 35 2.80 20.12 11.51
N ALA A 36 3.14 21.33 11.05
CA ALA A 36 2.92 21.76 9.67
C ALA A 36 3.80 21.02 8.65
N ILE A 37 5.04 20.63 9.03
CA ILE A 37 5.95 19.89 8.14
C ILE A 37 5.85 18.37 8.29
N THR A 38 5.13 17.87 9.30
CA THR A 38 4.95 16.42 9.52
C THR A 38 4.08 15.83 8.40
N PRO A 39 4.53 14.78 7.70
CA PRO A 39 3.70 14.05 6.75
C PRO A 39 2.72 13.15 7.53
N TRP A 40 1.62 13.75 7.99
CA TRP A 40 0.50 13.07 8.65
C TRP A 40 -0.14 12.06 7.73
N PRO A 41 -0.45 10.82 8.17
CA PRO A 41 -1.25 9.84 7.44
C PRO A 41 -2.46 10.51 6.77
N ARG A 42 -2.32 10.83 5.49
CA ARG A 42 -3.44 11.21 4.64
C ARG A 42 -3.89 9.91 4.02
N GLY A 43 -5.18 9.61 4.05
CA GLY A 43 -5.73 8.47 3.34
C GLY A 43 -5.53 8.61 1.83
N PHE A 44 -6.36 7.93 1.07
CA PHE A 44 -6.36 8.04 -0.38
C PHE A 44 -6.36 9.49 -0.86
N GLN A 45 -5.47 9.78 -1.83
CA GLN A 45 -5.39 11.07 -2.48
C GLN A 45 -6.20 11.05 -3.78
N GLY A 46 -6.82 12.18 -4.11
CA GLY A 46 -7.62 12.34 -5.32
C GLY A 46 -9.12 12.15 -5.10
N THR A 47 -9.90 12.38 -6.16
CA THR A 47 -11.34 12.13 -6.16
C THR A 47 -11.58 10.66 -6.51
N PRO A 48 -12.37 9.91 -5.71
CA PRO A 48 -12.74 8.55 -6.06
C PRO A 48 -13.53 8.46 -7.37
N THR A 49 -13.27 7.43 -8.16
CA THR A 49 -13.93 7.12 -9.43
C THR A 49 -14.40 5.67 -9.45
N GLY A 50 -15.41 5.37 -10.29
CA GLY A 50 -15.97 4.02 -10.43
C GLY A 50 -17.06 3.66 -9.41
N ASP A 51 -17.06 2.40 -8.99
CA ASP A 51 -18.04 1.77 -8.13
C ASP A 51 -17.80 2.14 -6.64
N ALA A 52 -18.79 2.80 -6.04
CA ALA A 52 -18.68 3.31 -4.68
C ALA A 52 -18.65 2.21 -3.60
N GLU A 53 -19.27 1.05 -3.85
CA GLU A 53 -19.26 -0.08 -2.92
C GLU A 53 -17.87 -0.74 -2.92
N LEU A 54 -17.30 -0.98 -4.09
CA LEU A 54 -15.93 -1.47 -4.22
C LEU A 54 -14.92 -0.46 -3.66
N MET A 55 -15.14 0.84 -3.80
CA MET A 55 -14.28 1.84 -3.20
C MET A 55 -14.31 1.76 -1.67
N ALA A 56 -15.49 1.64 -1.06
CA ALA A 56 -15.62 1.49 0.39
C ALA A 56 -14.92 0.22 0.90
N GLU A 57 -15.04 -0.91 0.17
CA GLU A 57 -14.30 -2.14 0.49
C GLU A 57 -12.78 -1.95 0.42
N LEU A 58 -12.30 -1.21 -0.59
CA LEU A 58 -10.87 -0.94 -0.78
C LEU A 58 -10.32 -0.02 0.32
N GLU A 59 -11.13 0.95 0.78
CA GLU A 59 -10.79 1.82 1.90
C GLU A 59 -10.67 1.05 3.22
N ASP A 60 -11.60 0.12 3.48
CA ASP A 60 -11.57 -0.74 4.65
C ASP A 60 -10.36 -1.71 4.64
N ALA A 61 -10.05 -2.29 3.47
CA ALA A 61 -8.99 -3.28 3.33
C ALA A 61 -7.56 -2.71 3.47
N LEU A 62 -7.29 -1.52 2.92
CA LEU A 62 -5.92 -0.98 2.83
C LEU A 62 -5.50 -0.12 4.04
N ALA A 63 -6.44 0.16 4.95
CA ALA A 63 -6.29 1.07 6.08
C ALA A 63 -5.80 2.49 5.70
N SER A 64 -5.75 3.40 6.67
CA SER A 64 -5.39 4.80 6.45
C SER A 64 -3.87 5.00 6.26
N GLN A 65 -3.32 4.56 5.13
CA GLN A 65 -1.96 4.86 4.70
C GLN A 65 -1.93 5.93 3.60
N HIS A 66 -0.73 6.45 3.29
CA HIS A 66 -0.52 7.43 2.21
C HIS A 66 -0.53 6.79 0.84
N TRP A 67 -1.72 6.59 0.30
CA TRP A 67 -1.92 6.07 -1.05
C TRP A 67 -2.15 7.20 -2.05
N GLN A 68 -1.24 7.35 -3.02
CA GLN A 68 -1.33 8.41 -4.04
C GLN A 68 -2.21 8.01 -5.23
N HIS A 69 -2.06 6.77 -5.70
CA HIS A 69 -2.78 6.20 -6.84
C HIS A 69 -3.13 4.76 -6.47
N VAL A 70 -4.42 4.46 -6.38
CA VAL A 70 -4.91 3.10 -6.13
C VAL A 70 -6.08 2.83 -7.05
N ALA A 71 -6.09 1.63 -7.62
CA ALA A 71 -7.17 1.12 -8.43
C ALA A 71 -7.44 -0.34 -8.08
N ALA A 72 -8.69 -0.74 -8.18
CA ALA A 72 -9.14 -2.11 -8.02
C ALA A 72 -10.14 -2.44 -9.14
N ALA A 73 -10.04 -3.67 -9.66
CA ALA A 73 -10.99 -4.24 -10.59
C ALA A 73 -11.49 -5.58 -10.04
N ARG A 74 -12.80 -5.80 -10.08
CA ARG A 74 -13.47 -7.03 -9.64
C ARG A 74 -14.24 -7.62 -10.80
N ILE A 75 -13.93 -8.85 -11.16
CA ILE A 75 -14.66 -9.61 -12.17
C ILE A 75 -15.80 -10.34 -11.47
N VAL A 76 -17.04 -10.05 -11.85
CA VAL A 76 -18.27 -10.64 -11.29
C VAL A 76 -18.94 -11.54 -12.33
N GLY A 77 -19.20 -12.79 -11.95
CA GLY A 77 -19.73 -13.81 -12.83
C GLY A 77 -18.63 -14.60 -13.55
N ASP A 78 -18.96 -15.79 -13.99
CA ASP A 78 -18.09 -16.71 -14.73
C ASP A 78 -17.93 -16.33 -16.21
N GLY A 79 -18.67 -15.30 -16.65
CA GLY A 79 -18.65 -14.84 -18.03
C GLY A 79 -19.25 -15.82 -19.04
N GLY A 80 -19.82 -16.94 -18.58
CA GLY A 80 -20.40 -17.99 -19.41
C GLY A 80 -19.41 -18.59 -20.43
N ARG A 81 -19.95 -19.27 -21.46
CA ARG A 81 -19.18 -20.02 -22.47
C ARG A 81 -18.23 -19.17 -23.33
N TYR A 82 -18.34 -17.84 -23.30
CA TYR A 82 -17.68 -16.94 -24.26
C TYR A 82 -17.20 -15.59 -23.69
N GLY A 83 -17.48 -15.25 -22.43
CA GLY A 83 -17.42 -13.86 -21.98
C GLY A 83 -16.46 -13.64 -20.84
N VAL A 84 -15.90 -12.43 -20.80
CA VAL A 84 -15.30 -11.87 -19.59
C VAL A 84 -16.46 -11.55 -18.64
N GLY A 85 -16.36 -11.94 -17.36
CA GLY A 85 -17.34 -11.53 -16.35
C GLY A 85 -17.49 -10.01 -16.29
N ALA A 86 -18.59 -9.51 -15.72
CA ALA A 86 -18.79 -8.06 -15.61
C ALA A 86 -17.69 -7.46 -14.72
N VAL A 87 -16.96 -6.46 -15.23
CA VAL A 87 -15.89 -5.80 -14.48
C VAL A 87 -16.48 -4.61 -13.72
N ARG A 88 -16.32 -4.61 -12.40
CA ARG A 88 -16.52 -3.43 -11.55
C ARG A 88 -15.16 -2.84 -11.22
N PHE A 89 -15.04 -1.52 -11.36
CA PHE A 89 -13.80 -0.79 -11.17
C PHE A 89 -13.98 0.26 -10.08
N ALA A 90 -12.97 0.50 -9.26
CA ALA A 90 -12.91 1.65 -8.34
C ALA A 90 -11.47 2.15 -8.22
N ALA A 91 -11.28 3.46 -8.18
CA ALA A 91 -9.96 4.05 -8.03
C ALA A 91 -9.98 5.42 -7.36
N THR A 92 -8.80 5.88 -6.96
CA THR A 92 -8.55 7.22 -6.43
C THR A 92 -7.16 7.67 -6.84
N GLY A 93 -7.08 8.91 -7.34
CA GLY A 93 -5.87 9.42 -7.98
C GLY A 93 -5.55 8.77 -9.32
N ALA A 94 -6.30 7.74 -9.73
CA ALA A 94 -6.14 6.97 -10.96
C ALA A 94 -7.51 6.72 -11.63
N ASP A 95 -7.49 6.20 -12.85
CA ASP A 95 -8.64 5.77 -13.63
C ASP A 95 -8.42 4.39 -14.27
N GLU A 96 -9.41 3.88 -14.98
CA GLU A 96 -9.40 2.57 -15.63
C GLU A 96 -8.36 2.42 -16.73
N HIS A 97 -7.72 3.51 -17.14
CA HIS A 97 -6.67 3.55 -18.17
C HIS A 97 -5.29 3.78 -17.58
N THR A 98 -5.20 4.00 -16.26
CA THR A 98 -3.93 4.23 -15.58
C THR A 98 -3.12 2.94 -15.53
N GLU A 99 -1.91 2.95 -16.07
CA GLU A 99 -0.99 1.82 -16.04
C GLU A 99 -0.28 1.71 -14.68
N PHE A 100 -0.15 0.49 -14.18
CA PHE A 100 0.57 0.16 -12.96
C PHE A 100 1.69 -0.84 -13.26
N GLU A 101 2.81 -0.68 -12.59
CA GLU A 101 3.83 -1.72 -12.50
C GLU A 101 3.25 -2.89 -11.68
N ILE A 102 3.33 -4.10 -12.20
CA ILE A 102 2.71 -5.30 -11.59
C ILE A 102 3.71 -6.18 -10.86
N GLY A 103 5.01 -5.85 -10.91
CA GLY A 103 6.06 -6.51 -10.17
C GLY A 103 6.13 -8.00 -10.46
N ALA A 104 6.20 -8.78 -9.38
CA ALA A 104 6.28 -10.22 -9.44
C ALA A 104 5.03 -10.89 -10.04
N ILE A 105 3.89 -10.20 -10.19
CA ILE A 105 2.73 -10.73 -10.93
C ILE A 105 3.13 -11.06 -12.37
N THR A 106 4.11 -10.35 -12.95
CA THR A 106 4.68 -10.67 -14.27
C THR A 106 5.14 -12.13 -14.39
N LYS A 107 5.61 -12.76 -13.29
CA LYS A 107 6.03 -14.16 -13.31
C LYS A 107 4.90 -15.12 -13.65
N ALA A 108 3.66 -14.81 -13.25
CA ALA A 108 2.51 -15.63 -13.60
C ALA A 108 2.28 -15.68 -15.12
N PHE A 109 2.53 -14.57 -15.83
CA PHE A 109 2.48 -14.55 -17.30
C PHE A 109 3.61 -15.38 -17.92
N ALA A 110 4.83 -15.32 -17.37
CA ALA A 110 5.93 -16.16 -17.83
C ALA A 110 5.63 -17.67 -17.60
N ALA A 111 5.06 -18.03 -16.47
CA ALA A 111 4.61 -19.39 -16.18
C ALA A 111 3.49 -19.85 -17.13
N ALA A 112 2.54 -18.96 -17.47
CA ALA A 112 1.49 -19.26 -18.44
C ALA A 112 2.05 -19.50 -19.86
N LEU A 113 3.04 -18.70 -20.28
CA LEU A 113 3.75 -18.93 -21.56
C LEU A 113 4.49 -20.26 -21.56
N TYR A 114 5.08 -20.66 -20.44
CA TYR A 114 5.73 -21.96 -20.30
C TYR A 114 4.72 -23.12 -20.40
N ALA A 115 3.57 -23.00 -19.74
CA ALA A 115 2.49 -23.99 -19.85
C ALA A 115 1.98 -24.12 -21.29
N GLU A 116 1.77 -23.00 -21.99
CA GLU A 116 1.38 -22.99 -23.41
C GLU A 116 2.44 -23.67 -24.30
N ALA A 117 3.74 -23.44 -24.04
CA ALA A 117 4.82 -24.07 -24.79
C ALA A 117 4.87 -25.60 -24.59
N ILE A 118 4.52 -26.09 -23.39
CA ILE A 118 4.37 -27.53 -23.12
C ILE A 118 3.17 -28.10 -23.89
N ASP A 119 2.01 -27.45 -23.80
CA ASP A 119 0.79 -27.90 -24.48
C ASP A 119 0.95 -27.89 -26.01
N GLY A 120 1.71 -26.93 -26.55
CA GLY A 120 2.09 -26.86 -27.95
C GLY A 120 3.15 -27.89 -28.38
N GLY A 121 3.79 -28.59 -27.42
CA GLY A 121 4.87 -29.55 -27.68
C GLY A 121 6.19 -28.90 -28.08
N GLU A 122 6.38 -27.60 -27.81
CA GLU A 122 7.61 -26.87 -28.10
C GLU A 122 8.71 -27.16 -27.06
N VAL A 123 8.31 -27.45 -25.82
CA VAL A 123 9.21 -27.68 -24.67
C VAL A 123 8.66 -28.82 -23.80
N GLU A 124 9.55 -29.68 -23.29
CA GLU A 124 9.20 -30.69 -22.27
C GLU A 124 9.21 -30.07 -20.85
N ALA A 125 8.47 -30.64 -19.90
CA ALA A 125 8.33 -30.03 -18.56
C ALA A 125 9.57 -30.21 -17.66
N ASP A 126 10.25 -31.34 -17.78
CA ASP A 126 11.32 -31.78 -16.89
C ASP A 126 12.78 -31.59 -17.36
N PRO A 127 13.12 -31.05 -18.55
CA PRO A 127 14.50 -30.96 -18.97
C PRO A 127 15.26 -30.02 -18.05
N ARG A 128 16.52 -30.38 -17.83
CA ARG A 128 17.45 -29.60 -17.00
C ARG A 128 17.96 -28.41 -17.79
N LEU A 129 18.31 -27.33 -17.09
CA LEU A 129 18.89 -26.14 -17.72
C LEU A 129 20.12 -26.46 -18.55
N GLY A 130 20.98 -27.39 -18.10
CA GLY A 130 22.16 -27.82 -18.85
C GLY A 130 21.86 -28.61 -20.12
N GLU A 131 20.65 -29.16 -20.26
CA GLU A 131 20.21 -29.84 -21.48
C GLU A 131 19.74 -28.82 -22.53
N VAL A 132 19.20 -27.69 -22.10
CA VAL A 132 18.77 -26.57 -22.97
C VAL A 132 19.93 -25.65 -23.32
N TRP A 133 20.80 -25.38 -22.35
CA TRP A 133 22.00 -24.53 -22.47
C TRP A 133 23.25 -25.32 -22.06
N PRO A 134 23.87 -26.05 -23.01
CA PRO A 134 25.01 -26.93 -22.73
C PRO A 134 26.26 -26.23 -22.14
N GLU A 135 26.35 -24.91 -22.24
CA GLU A 135 27.39 -24.08 -21.63
C GLU A 135 27.22 -23.86 -20.12
N LEU A 136 26.07 -24.22 -19.55
CA LEU A 136 25.85 -24.16 -18.11
C LEU A 136 26.56 -25.31 -17.40
N GLU A 137 27.30 -24.97 -16.34
CA GLU A 137 28.05 -25.95 -15.52
C GLU A 137 27.62 -25.89 -14.04
N GLY A 138 27.81 -27.01 -13.33
CA GLY A 138 27.58 -27.11 -11.89
C GLY A 138 26.09 -27.09 -11.51
N ASN A 139 25.79 -26.70 -10.27
CA ASN A 139 24.46 -26.86 -9.68
C ASN A 139 23.32 -26.17 -10.46
N VAL A 140 23.61 -25.08 -11.19
CA VAL A 140 22.59 -24.38 -11.99
C VAL A 140 22.16 -25.21 -13.19
N ALA A 141 23.06 -25.99 -13.79
CA ALA A 141 22.77 -26.87 -14.90
C ALA A 141 21.80 -27.99 -14.52
N GLU A 142 21.73 -28.34 -13.24
CA GLU A 142 20.90 -29.42 -12.70
C GLU A 142 19.44 -29.01 -12.43
N VAL A 143 19.14 -27.70 -12.42
CA VAL A 143 17.81 -27.13 -12.17
C VAL A 143 16.88 -27.45 -13.34
N THR A 144 15.64 -27.86 -13.08
CA THR A 144 14.64 -28.14 -14.13
C THR A 144 13.90 -26.87 -14.54
N LEU A 145 13.43 -26.79 -15.79
CA LEU A 145 12.60 -25.67 -16.24
C LEU A 145 11.34 -25.49 -15.38
N GLU A 146 10.66 -26.58 -15.03
CA GLU A 146 9.51 -26.57 -14.12
C GLU A 146 9.84 -25.91 -12.77
N SER A 147 11.00 -26.22 -12.18
CA SER A 147 11.38 -25.67 -10.88
C SER A 147 11.62 -24.15 -10.90
N ILE A 148 11.86 -23.56 -12.08
CA ILE A 148 12.01 -22.11 -12.25
C ILE A 148 10.65 -21.46 -12.50
N ALA A 149 9.79 -22.12 -13.27
CA ALA A 149 8.45 -21.62 -13.55
C ALA A 149 7.53 -21.58 -12.31
N MET A 150 7.79 -22.46 -11.34
CA MET A 150 6.97 -22.62 -10.12
C MET A 150 7.52 -21.90 -8.87
N GLN A 151 8.50 -21.00 -9.02
CA GLN A 151 9.10 -20.22 -7.93
C GLN A 151 8.33 -18.95 -7.53
#